data_AF-A0AAU7Y943-F1
#
_entry.id   AF-A0AAU7Y943-F1
#
_cell.length_a   1.000
_cell.length_b   1.000
_cell.length_c   1.000
_cell.angle_alpha   90.00
_cell.angle_beta   90.00
_cell.angle_gamma   90.00
#
_symmetry.space_group_name_H-M   'P 1'
#
loop_
_entity.id
_entity.type
_entity.pdbx_description
1 polymer ?
#
loop_
_entity_poly.entity_id
_entity_poly.type
_entity_poly.pdbx_seq_one_letter_code
_entity_poly.pdbx_strand_id
1 'polypeptide(L)'
;MTTDDLITMYRPCGEKELALVAASGFKRWPPRLPGQPIFYPVTNEAYAIEINKWNVTDFKKGYVTRFRVRREFVEKYQIEQVGGSRHTEWWIPAEDLEALNDNIVGEIEVIYEEGPKS
;
A
#
# COMPACT_ATOMS: atom_id res chain seq x y z
N MET A 1 20.78 -3.13 -8.75
CA MET A 1 20.07 -2.40 -7.70
C MET A 1 20.42 -3.07 -6.40
N THR A 2 21.07 -2.33 -5.51
CA THR A 2 21.25 -2.79 -4.14
C THR A 2 19.91 -2.66 -3.42
N THR A 3 19.71 -3.38 -2.32
CA THR A 3 18.51 -3.21 -1.49
C THR A 3 18.36 -1.79 -0.95
N ASP A 4 19.45 -1.02 -0.85
CA ASP A 4 19.43 0.40 -0.45
C ASP A 4 18.71 1.29 -1.46
N ASP A 5 18.63 0.91 -2.74
CA ASP A 5 17.96 1.68 -3.80
C ASP A 5 16.43 1.55 -3.77
N LEU A 6 15.88 0.72 -2.87
CA LEU A 6 14.46 0.42 -2.80
C LEU A 6 13.88 0.82 -1.44
N ILE A 7 12.67 1.37 -1.48
CA ILE A 7 11.84 1.62 -0.31
C ILE A 7 10.79 0.52 -0.22
N THR A 8 10.71 -0.13 0.93
CA THR A 8 9.62 -1.08 1.23
C THR A 8 8.42 -0.31 1.75
N MET A 9 7.27 -0.58 1.17
CA MET A 9 5.99 0.03 1.51
C MET A 9 4.97 -1.05 1.82
N TYR A 10 3.97 -0.67 2.62
CA TYR A 10 2.89 -1.57 2.98
C TYR A 10 1.55 -0.92 2.69
N ARG A 11 0.55 -1.74 2.35
CA ARG A 11 -0.80 -1.23 2.14
C ARG A 11 -1.84 -2.26 2.61
N PRO A 12 -2.75 -1.88 3.52
CA PRO A 12 -3.94 -2.66 3.79
C PRO A 12 -4.90 -2.54 2.60
N CYS A 13 -5.51 -3.65 2.19
CA CYS A 13 -6.47 -3.68 1.09
C CYS A 13 -7.58 -4.70 1.36
N GLY A 14 -8.75 -4.46 0.75
CA GLY A 14 -9.86 -5.39 0.75
C GLY A 14 -9.81 -6.35 -0.44
N GLU A 15 -10.65 -7.39 -0.41
CA GLU A 15 -10.70 -8.44 -1.43
C GLU A 15 -10.87 -7.91 -2.86
N LYS A 16 -11.74 -6.92 -3.07
CA LYS A 16 -11.96 -6.34 -4.41
C LYS A 16 -10.73 -5.62 -4.96
N GLU A 17 -10.00 -4.88 -4.11
CA GLU A 17 -8.78 -4.18 -4.52
C GLU A 17 -7.67 -5.21 -4.80
N LEU A 18 -7.53 -6.23 -3.94
CA LEU A 18 -6.58 -7.31 -4.15
C LEU A 18 -6.86 -8.10 -5.44
N ALA A 19 -8.12 -8.32 -5.80
CA ALA A 19 -8.47 -8.99 -7.05
C ALA A 19 -8.00 -8.19 -8.29
N LEU A 20 -8.06 -6.86 -8.24
CA LEU A 20 -7.54 -6.00 -9.31
C LEU A 20 -6.00 -6.03 -9.36
N VAL A 21 -5.35 -6.07 -8.20
CA VAL A 21 -3.89 -6.28 -8.12
C VAL A 21 -3.51 -7.63 -8.72
N ALA A 22 -4.24 -8.70 -8.39
CA ALA A 22 -4.02 -10.03 -8.94
C ALA A 22 -4.23 -10.06 -10.47
N ALA A 23 -5.26 -9.37 -10.98
CA ALA A 23 -5.50 -9.25 -12.42
C ALA A 23 -4.36 -8.55 -13.17
N SER A 24 -3.57 -7.71 -12.49
CA SER A 24 -2.34 -7.11 -13.03
C SER A 24 -1.09 -8.02 -12.94
N GLY A 25 -1.24 -9.25 -12.43
CA GLY A 25 -0.10 -10.13 -12.13
C GLY A 25 0.69 -9.69 -10.89
N PHE A 26 0.02 -9.06 -9.91
CA PHE A 26 0.63 -8.51 -8.69
C PHE A 26 1.69 -7.43 -8.96
N LYS A 27 1.54 -6.67 -10.06
CA LYS A 27 2.52 -5.64 -10.44
C LYS A 27 2.00 -4.21 -10.26
N ARG A 28 0.68 -4.01 -10.24
CA ARG A 28 0.08 -2.67 -10.29
C ARG A 28 -1.07 -2.54 -9.28
N TRP A 29 -1.14 -1.37 -8.67
CA TRP A 29 -2.31 -0.90 -7.94
C TRP A 29 -3.36 -0.35 -8.92
N PRO A 30 -4.66 -0.61 -8.70
CA PRO A 30 -5.71 -0.04 -9.54
C PRO A 30 -5.83 1.48 -9.32
N PRO A 31 -6.31 2.24 -10.32
CA PRO A 31 -6.59 3.66 -10.17
C PRO A 31 -7.47 3.97 -8.95
N ARG A 32 -7.25 5.12 -8.32
CA ARG A 32 -8.10 5.61 -7.22
C ARG A 32 -9.50 5.94 -7.74
N LEU A 33 -10.49 5.81 -6.86
CA LEU A 33 -11.86 6.20 -7.18
C LEU A 33 -11.97 7.74 -7.25
N PRO A 34 -12.92 8.29 -8.04
CA PRO A 34 -13.19 9.73 -8.03
C PRO A 34 -13.37 10.26 -6.61
N GLY A 35 -12.73 11.38 -6.30
CA GLY A 35 -12.76 11.98 -4.96
C GLY A 35 -11.72 11.43 -3.96
N GLN A 36 -10.88 10.48 -4.36
CA GLN A 36 -9.72 10.03 -3.58
C GLN A 36 -8.44 10.64 -4.15
N PRO A 37 -7.99 11.82 -3.68
CA PRO A 37 -6.92 12.60 -4.32
C PRO A 37 -5.53 12.01 -4.11
N ILE A 38 -5.37 11.07 -3.17
CA ILE A 38 -4.07 10.49 -2.81
C ILE A 38 -4.13 8.96 -2.73
N PHE A 39 -2.99 8.36 -3.05
CA PHE A 39 -2.62 6.98 -2.73
C PHE A 39 -1.61 7.00 -1.58
N TYR A 40 -1.93 6.31 -0.49
CA TYR A 40 -1.19 6.41 0.77
C TYR A 40 -0.77 5.04 1.30
N PRO A 41 0.38 4.50 0.85
CA PRO A 41 0.98 3.36 1.50
C PRO A 41 1.70 3.78 2.78
N VAL A 42 1.68 2.90 3.77
CA VAL A 42 2.33 3.12 5.06
C VAL A 42 3.78 2.66 5.03
N THR A 43 4.59 3.23 5.91
CA THR A 43 6.04 3.00 5.96
C THR A 43 6.45 1.74 6.72
N ASN A 44 5.55 1.15 7.51
CA ASN A 44 5.87 0.02 8.38
C ASN A 44 4.74 -1.00 8.50
N GLU A 45 5.16 -2.27 8.63
CA GLU A 45 4.27 -3.43 8.67
C GLU A 45 3.32 -3.42 9.86
N ALA A 46 3.83 -3.10 11.06
CA ALA A 46 3.05 -3.08 12.29
C ALA A 46 1.84 -2.14 12.17
N TYR A 47 2.07 -0.93 11.63
CA TYR A 47 0.99 0.02 11.39
C TYR A 47 0.02 -0.46 10.30
N ALA A 48 0.52 -1.11 9.25
CA ALA A 48 -0.34 -1.67 8.22
C ALA A 48 -1.30 -2.75 8.76
N ILE A 49 -0.81 -3.62 9.64
CA ILE A 49 -1.60 -4.65 10.33
C ILE A 49 -2.61 -3.99 11.27
N GLU A 50 -2.21 -2.95 12.00
CA GLU A 50 -3.11 -2.19 12.89
C GLU A 50 -4.27 -1.56 12.12
N ILE A 51 -4.00 -0.86 11.02
CA ILE A 51 -5.04 -0.29 10.14
C ILE A 51 -5.94 -1.40 9.58
N ASN A 52 -5.37 -2.51 9.11
CA ASN A 52 -6.15 -3.62 8.58
C ASN A 52 -7.15 -4.16 9.62
N LYS A 53 -6.74 -4.27 10.89
CA LYS A 53 -7.60 -4.71 11.99
C LYS A 53 -8.72 -3.73 12.31
N TRP A 54 -8.48 -2.42 12.18
CA TRP A 54 -9.54 -1.40 12.32
C TRP A 54 -10.55 -1.46 11.16
N ASN A 55 -10.07 -1.76 9.97
CA ASN A 55 -10.87 -1.77 8.75
C ASN A 55 -11.65 -3.07 8.53
N VAL A 56 -11.22 -4.20 9.10
CA VAL A 56 -11.81 -5.53 8.81
C VAL A 56 -13.29 -5.65 9.19
N THR A 57 -13.78 -4.79 10.08
CA THR A 57 -15.22 -4.70 10.42
C THR A 57 -16.09 -4.35 9.21
N ASP A 58 -15.56 -3.67 8.19
CA ASP A 58 -16.31 -3.30 6.98
C ASP A 58 -16.04 -4.24 5.78
N PHE A 59 -14.90 -4.95 5.77
CA PHE A 59 -14.41 -5.68 4.58
C PHE A 59 -14.75 -7.17 4.52
N LYS A 60 -15.25 -7.78 5.59
CA LYS A 60 -15.39 -9.25 5.79
C LYS A 60 -14.06 -10.02 5.78
N LYS A 61 -13.10 -9.65 4.92
CA LYS A 61 -11.72 -10.16 4.85
C LYS A 61 -10.77 -9.02 4.48
N GLY A 62 -9.69 -8.86 5.23
CA GLY A 62 -8.69 -7.80 5.04
C GLY A 62 -7.29 -8.38 4.81
N TYR A 63 -6.48 -7.70 4.00
CA TYR A 63 -5.14 -8.13 3.64
C TYR A 63 -4.13 -7.02 3.87
N VAL A 64 -2.92 -7.36 4.31
CA VAL A 64 -1.77 -6.45 4.25
C VAL A 64 -0.85 -6.92 3.14
N THR A 65 -0.48 -5.97 2.28
CA THR A 65 0.48 -6.18 1.21
C THR A 65 1.80 -5.48 1.52
N ARG A 66 2.87 -6.00 0.93
CA ARG A 66 4.22 -5.42 0.91
C ARG A 66 4.67 -5.28 -0.54
N PHE A 67 5.27 -4.15 -0.88
CA PHE A 67 5.86 -3.93 -2.20
C PHE A 67 7.08 -3.02 -2.08
N ARG A 68 7.94 -3.06 -3.11
CA ARG A 68 9.20 -2.30 -3.15
C ARG A 68 9.14 -1.32 -4.30
N VAL A 69 9.48 -0.07 -4.03
CA VAL A 69 9.48 1.02 -5.02
C VAL A 69 10.89 1.61 -5.09
N ARG A 70 11.29 2.07 -6.27
CA ARG A 70 12.56 2.82 -6.44
C ARG A 70 12.59 4.01 -5.49
N ARG A 71 13.66 4.12 -4.70
CA ARG A 71 13.89 5.22 -3.76
C ARG A 71 13.83 6.58 -4.45
N GLU A 72 14.54 6.71 -5.57
CA GLU A 72 14.61 7.94 -6.38
C GLU A 72 13.23 8.46 -6.83
N PHE A 73 12.25 7.57 -6.97
CA PHE A 73 10.89 7.95 -7.31
C PHE A 73 10.16 8.49 -6.08
N VAL A 74 10.16 7.72 -4.98
CA VAL A 74 9.28 8.03 -3.84
C VAL A 74 9.81 9.15 -2.94
N GLU A 75 11.12 9.37 -2.86
CA GLU A 75 11.69 10.44 -2.01
C GLU A 75 11.30 11.86 -2.44
N LYS A 76 10.61 12.00 -3.58
CA LYS A 76 9.98 13.24 -4.04
C LYS A 76 8.71 13.60 -3.28
N TYR A 77 8.07 12.62 -2.64
CA TYR A 77 6.80 12.79 -1.92
C TYR A 77 7.03 12.98 -0.43
N GLN A 78 6.08 13.63 0.23
CA GLN A 78 6.15 13.84 1.67
C GLN A 78 5.72 12.58 2.43
N ILE A 79 6.42 12.32 3.53
CA ILE A 79 5.97 11.38 4.55
C ILE A 79 5.18 12.18 5.58
N GLU A 80 3.91 11.84 5.74
CA GLU A 80 3.04 12.44 6.75
C GLU A 80 2.94 11.54 7.97
N GLN A 81 2.85 12.14 9.16
CA GLN A 81 2.61 11.43 10.41
C GLN A 81 1.15 11.63 10.85
N VAL A 82 0.36 10.55 10.83
CA VAL A 82 -1.08 10.56 11.14
C VAL A 82 -1.35 9.95 12.52
N GLY A 83 -1.33 10.79 13.55
CA GLY A 83 -1.55 10.37 14.94
C GLY A 83 -0.28 9.92 15.65
N GLY A 84 -0.19 8.64 16.05
CA GLY A 84 0.94 8.11 16.81
C GLY A 84 2.28 8.24 16.08
N SER A 85 3.40 8.23 16.82
CA SER A 85 4.76 8.43 16.26
C SER A 85 5.20 7.40 15.22
N ARG A 86 4.50 6.26 15.12
CA ARG A 86 4.76 5.19 14.14
C ARG A 86 3.79 5.20 12.96
N HIS A 87 2.82 6.09 12.96
CA HIS A 87 1.78 6.14 11.94
C HIS A 87 2.24 7.06 10.82
N THR A 88 3.14 6.56 9.97
CA THR A 88 3.65 7.35 8.86
C THR A 88 3.24 6.77 7.52
N GLU A 89 2.88 7.69 6.62
CA GLU A 89 2.29 7.41 5.31
C GLU A 89 3.02 8.22 4.25
N TRP A 90 3.22 7.62 3.07
CA TRP A 90 3.56 8.38 1.87
C TRP A 90 2.30 9.02 1.32
N TRP A 91 2.31 10.32 1.02
CA TRP A 91 1.18 10.96 0.35
C TRP A 91 1.50 11.18 -1.12
N ILE A 92 1.01 10.28 -1.97
CA ILE A 92 1.29 10.28 -3.41
C ILE A 92 0.02 10.71 -4.14
N PRO A 93 0.04 11.74 -5.00
CA PRO A 93 -1.13 12.15 -5.77
C PRO A 93 -1.71 10.99 -6.58
N ALA A 94 -3.04 10.94 -6.68
CA ALA A 94 -3.71 9.90 -7.44
C ALA A 94 -3.30 9.89 -8.92
N GLU A 95 -2.99 11.06 -9.50
CA GLU A 95 -2.44 11.15 -10.87
C GLU A 95 -1.07 10.47 -11.04
N ASP A 96 -0.28 10.38 -9.96
CA ASP A 96 1.07 9.81 -9.98
C ASP A 96 1.08 8.31 -9.68
N LEU A 97 -0.07 7.70 -9.38
CA LEU A 97 -0.17 6.28 -9.06
C LEU A 97 0.33 5.39 -10.21
N GLU A 98 0.12 5.80 -11.45
CA GLU A 98 0.62 5.05 -12.59
C GLU A 98 2.15 5.12 -12.71
N ALA A 99 2.73 6.28 -12.41
CA ALA A 99 4.18 6.41 -12.31
C ALA A 99 4.73 5.58 -11.14
N LEU A 100 4.02 5.50 -10.01
CA LEU A 100 4.39 4.59 -8.92
C LEU A 100 4.38 3.14 -9.38
N ASN A 101 3.36 2.70 -10.11
CA ASN A 101 3.26 1.35 -10.63
C ASN A 101 4.46 0.97 -11.50
N ASP A 102 4.92 1.88 -12.37
CA ASP A 102 6.11 1.66 -13.20
C ASP A 102 7.42 1.60 -12.40
N ASN A 103 7.41 2.12 -11.16
CA ASN A 103 8.54 2.11 -10.24
C ASN A 103 8.48 0.96 -9.22
N ILE A 104 7.43 0.12 -9.23
CA ILE A 104 7.38 -1.10 -8.42
C ILE A 104 8.40 -2.12 -8.95
N VAL A 105 9.21 -2.66 -8.04
CA VAL A 105 10.21 -3.68 -8.33
C VAL A 105 9.80 -4.99 -7.66
N GLY A 106 9.63 -6.04 -8.46
CA GLY A 106 9.17 -7.34 -7.96
C GLY A 106 7.64 -7.46 -7.99
N GLU A 107 7.05 -8.00 -6.94
CA GLU A 107 5.60 -8.20 -6.80
C GLU A 107 5.06 -7.45 -5.59
N ILE A 108 3.76 -7.17 -5.64
CA ILE A 108 2.96 -6.81 -4.49
C ILE A 108 2.61 -8.12 -3.78
N GLU A 109 3.28 -8.36 -2.64
CA GLU A 109 3.19 -9.60 -1.88
C GLU A 109 2.14 -9.47 -0.78
N VAL A 110 1.23 -10.43 -0.64
CA VAL A 110 0.37 -10.54 0.55
C VAL A 110 1.20 -11.10 1.70
N ILE A 111 1.26 -10.38 2.82
CA ILE A 111 2.06 -10.76 3.99
C ILE A 111 1.23 -11.02 5.25
N TYR A 112 -0.04 -10.60 5.25
CA TYR A 112 -0.97 -10.85 6.34
C TYR A 112 -2.40 -10.93 5.79
N GLU A 113 -3.19 -11.85 6.35
CA GLU A 113 -4.62 -11.97 6.07
C GLU A 113 -5.40 -12.00 7.38
N GLU A 114 -6.50 -11.28 7.43
CA GLU A 114 -7.47 -11.31 8.53
C GLU A 114 -8.80 -11.84 7.98
N GLY A 115 -9.21 -13.01 8.46
CA GLY A 115 -10.49 -13.61 8.12
C GLY A 115 -11.65 -13.01 8.91
N PRO A 116 -12.90 -13.38 8.59
CA PRO A 116 -14.05 -12.98 9.40
C PRO A 116 -13.88 -13.49 10.83
N LYS A 117 -14.14 -12.62 11.83
CA LYS A 117 -14.25 -13.05 13.22
C LYS A 117 -15.44 -14.02 13.31
N SER A 118 -15.16 -15.23 13.79
CA SER A 118 -16.14 -16.29 14.02
C SER A 118 -17.17 -15.88 15.08
#